data_AF-A0A453GN88-F1
#
_entry.id   AF-A0A453GN88-F1
#
_cell.length_a   1.000
_cell.length_b   1.000
_cell.length_c   1.000
_cell.angle_alpha   90.00
_cell.angle_beta   90.00
_cell.angle_gamma   90.00
#
_symmetry.space_group_name_H-M   'P 1'
#
loop_
_entity.id
_entity.type
_entity.pdbx_description
1 polymer ?
#
loop_
_entity_poly.entity_id
_entity_poly.type
_entity_poly.pdbx_seq_one_letter_code
_entity_poly.pdbx_strand_id
1 'polypeptide(L)' 'RGMMHYERSVGEAPAVAISAFDSQLPGTQRLGEAMFGAGPGVPTDVLARALQTDGGVVESIRAKFQPK' A
#
# COMPACT_ATOMS: atom_id res chain seq x y z
N ARG A 1 15.00 -9.04 6.20
CA ARG A 1 14.36 -8.29 5.09
C ARG A 1 12.92 -8.78 4.94
N GLY A 2 11.98 -7.93 4.52
CA GLY A 2 10.57 -8.34 4.29
C GLY A 2 9.59 -8.00 5.42
N MET A 3 10.01 -7.23 6.42
CA MET A 3 9.10 -6.69 7.43
C MET A 3 8.40 -5.43 6.90
N MET A 4 7.13 -5.26 7.27
CA MET A 4 6.40 -4.03 7.02
C MET A 4 7.00 -2.87 7.82
N HIS A 5 7.13 -1.71 7.18
CA HIS A 5 7.59 -0.47 7.78
C HIS A 5 6.86 0.71 7.13
N TYR A 6 6.90 1.87 7.79
CA TYR A 6 6.34 3.13 7.28
C TYR A 6 7.12 4.31 7.86
N GLU A 7 7.14 5.42 7.12
CA GLU A 7 7.69 6.69 7.55
C GLU A 7 6.58 7.75 7.65
N ARG A 8 6.62 8.59 8.69
CA ARG A 8 5.72 9.74 8.86
C ARG A 8 6.52 10.95 9.34
N SER A 9 6.51 12.02 8.56
CA SER A 9 7.00 13.32 9.05
C SER A 9 5.97 13.91 10.03
N VAL A 10 6.46 14.41 11.18
CA VAL A 10 5.62 14.98 12.25
C VAL A 10 5.88 16.48 12.48
N GLY A 11 6.92 17.04 11.87
CA GLY A 11 7.26 18.46 11.96
C GLY A 11 6.67 19.28 10.81
N GLU A 12 6.67 20.60 10.97
CA GLU A 12 6.14 21.53 9.95
C GLU A 12 7.10 21.77 8.78
N ALA A 13 8.39 21.46 8.97
CA ALA A 13 9.40 21.60 7.93
C ALA A 13 9.46 20.34 7.04
N PRO A 14 9.87 20.47 5.76
CA PRO A 14 10.15 19.33 4.89
C PRO A 14 11.18 18.38 5.50
N ALA A 15 10.92 17.07 5.43
CA ALA A 15 11.82 16.02 5.90
C ALA A 15 12.35 15.18 4.73
N VAL A 16 13.57 14.67 4.86
CA VAL A 16 14.22 13.79 3.87
C VAL A 16 14.72 12.54 4.58
N ALA A 17 14.47 11.37 3.97
CA ALA A 17 15.01 10.09 4.41
C ALA A 17 15.98 9.54 3.35
N ILE A 18 17.13 9.04 3.79
CA ILE A 18 18.11 8.34 2.95
C ILE A 18 18.25 6.92 3.50
N SER A 19 17.93 5.94 2.67
CA SER A 19 17.96 4.51 3.02
C SER A 19 18.94 3.75 2.13
N ALA A 20 19.54 2.69 2.66
CA ALA A 20 20.43 1.81 1.93
C ALA A 20 19.98 0.35 2.04
N PHE A 21 20.24 -0.43 0.99
CA PHE A 21 19.92 -1.84 0.92
C PHE A 21 21.17 -2.64 0.59
N ASP A 22 21.32 -3.81 1.20
CA ASP A 22 22.40 -4.77 0.95
C ASP A 22 22.13 -5.64 -0.32
N SER A 23 21.26 -5.18 -1.22
CA SER A 23 20.86 -5.86 -2.48
C SER A 23 20.76 -4.82 -3.58
N GLN A 24 21.22 -5.18 -4.78
CA GLN A 24 21.06 -4.36 -5.98
C GLN A 24 19.62 -4.36 -6.50
N LEU A 25 18.83 -5.39 -6.12
CA LEU A 25 17.42 -5.54 -6.50
C LEU A 25 16.57 -5.71 -5.23
N PRO A 26 16.43 -4.68 -4.39
CA PRO A 26 15.69 -4.80 -3.14
C PRO A 26 14.17 -4.92 -3.35
N GLY A 27 13.67 -4.39 -4.48
CA GLY A 27 12.24 -4.29 -4.77
C GLY A 27 11.52 -3.35 -3.79
N THR A 28 10.28 -2.98 -4.10
CA THR A 28 9.41 -2.25 -3.17
C THR A 28 7.98 -2.65 -3.42
N GLN A 29 7.31 -3.19 -2.40
CA GLN A 29 5.89 -3.49 -2.46
C GLN A 29 5.13 -2.49 -1.59
N ARG A 30 4.41 -1.56 -2.21
CA ARG A 30 3.54 -0.63 -1.50
C ARG A 30 2.23 -1.35 -1.17
N LEU A 31 1.92 -1.53 0.11
CA LEU A 31 0.79 -2.36 0.55
C LEU A 31 -0.55 -1.88 -0.03
N GLY A 32 -0.84 -0.57 0.04
CA GLY A 32 -2.10 -0.02 -0.47
C GLY A 32 -2.30 -0.28 -1.97
N GLU A 33 -1.26 0.00 -2.78
CA GLU A 33 -1.27 -0.28 -4.22
C GLU A 33 -1.42 -1.77 -4.50
N ALA A 34 -0.70 -2.62 -3.76
CA ALA A 34 -0.75 -4.07 -3.91
C ALA A 34 -2.15 -4.66 -3.66
N MET A 35 -2.88 -4.11 -2.68
CA MET A 35 -4.19 -4.61 -2.29
C MET A 35 -5.31 -4.00 -3.13
N PHE A 36 -5.26 -2.69 -3.36
CA PHE A 36 -6.40 -1.94 -3.91
C PHE A 36 -6.16 -1.41 -5.33
N GLY A 37 -4.90 -1.20 -5.74
CA GLY A 37 -4.52 -0.64 -7.06
C GLY A 37 -3.95 -1.65 -8.06
N ALA A 38 -3.91 -2.96 -7.73
CA ALA A 38 -3.30 -3.98 -8.57
C ALA A 38 -4.01 -4.15 -9.93
N GLY A 39 -3.25 -4.56 -10.95
CA GLY A 39 -3.74 -4.92 -12.27
C GLY A 39 -3.32 -6.34 -12.65
N PRO A 40 -4.24 -7.32 -12.73
CA PRO A 40 -5.67 -7.24 -12.38
C PRO A 40 -5.89 -7.02 -10.88
N GLY A 41 -7.02 -6.41 -10.52
CA GLY A 41 -7.36 -6.10 -9.13
C GLY A 41 -7.68 -7.34 -8.30
N VAL A 42 -7.37 -7.29 -7.00
CA VAL A 42 -7.80 -8.33 -6.05
C VAL A 42 -9.33 -8.32 -5.97
N PRO A 43 -10.02 -9.48 -6.05
CA PRO A 43 -11.48 -9.55 -5.94
C PRO A 43 -12.01 -8.89 -4.67
N THR A 44 -13.12 -8.18 -4.81
CA THR A 44 -13.72 -7.38 -3.74
C THR A 44 -14.16 -8.23 -2.55
N ASP A 45 -14.71 -9.42 -2.80
CA ASP A 45 -15.12 -10.38 -1.78
C ASP A 45 -13.94 -10.95 -0.98
N VAL A 46 -12.81 -11.18 -1.63
CA VAL A 46 -11.56 -11.61 -0.99
C VAL A 46 -11.06 -10.55 0.00
N LEU A 47 -10.99 -9.29 -0.45
CA LEU A 47 -10.57 -8.18 0.42
C LEU A 47 -11.57 -7.93 1.55
N ALA A 48 -12.87 -7.98 1.26
CA ALA A 48 -13.92 -7.80 2.26
C ALA A 48 -13.81 -8.85 3.37
N ARG A 49 -13.63 -10.11 2.99
CA ARG A 49 -13.43 -11.22 3.95
C ARG A 49 -12.13 -11.07 4.73
N ALA A 50 -11.02 -10.74 4.07
CA ALA A 50 -9.71 -10.64 4.72
C ALA A 50 -9.65 -9.49 5.73
N LEU A 51 -10.31 -8.37 5.41
CA LEU A 51 -10.32 -7.16 6.23
C LEU A 51 -11.52 -7.08 7.18
N GLN A 52 -12.36 -8.13 7.23
CA GLN A 52 -13.56 -8.21 8.06
C GLN A 52 -14.48 -6.99 7.87
N THR A 53 -14.71 -6.65 6.61
CA THR A 53 -15.52 -5.49 6.19
C THR A 53 -16.48 -5.90 5.07
N ASP A 54 -17.18 -4.94 4.46
CA ASP A 54 -18.07 -5.16 3.33
C ASP A 54 -17.49 -4.66 2.00
N GLY A 55 -18.13 -5.06 0.90
CA GLY A 55 -17.70 -4.68 -0.44
C GLY A 55 -17.77 -3.17 -0.71
N GLY A 56 -18.71 -2.46 -0.08
CA GLY A 56 -18.82 -1.00 -0.20
C GLY A 56 -17.59 -0.29 0.38
N VAL A 57 -17.11 -0.73 1.54
CA VAL A 57 -15.86 -0.23 2.14
C VAL A 57 -14.67 -0.52 1.23
N VAL A 58 -14.55 -1.75 0.71
CA VAL A 58 -13.45 -2.10 -0.21
C VAL A 58 -13.45 -1.21 -1.46
N GLU A 59 -14.60 -1.03 -2.09
CA GLU A 59 -14.71 -0.19 -3.29
C GLU A 59 -14.46 1.29 -2.98
N SER A 60 -14.85 1.77 -1.80
CA SER A 60 -14.54 3.14 -1.36
C SER A 60 -13.03 3.39 -1.22
N ILE A 61 -12.28 2.39 -0.75
CA ILE A 61 -10.82 2.45 -0.64
C ILE A 61 -10.22 2.34 -2.03
N ARG A 62 -10.67 1.39 -2.87
CA ARG A 62 -10.21 1.18 -4.25
C ARG A 62 -10.28 2.45 -5.09
N ALA A 63 -11.33 3.24 -4.94
CA ALA A 63 -11.50 4.53 -5.63
C ALA A 63 -10.35 5.53 -5.35
N LYS A 64 -9.56 5.35 -4.29
CA LYS A 64 -8.39 6.18 -3.96
C LYS A 64 -7.09 5.70 -4.62
N PHE A 65 -7.08 4.52 -5.25
CA PHE A 65 -5.90 3.86 -5.83
C PHE A 65 -6.05 3.59 -7.33
N GLN A 66 -6.88 4.36 -8.04
CA GLN A 66 -7.01 4.21 -9.49
C GLN A 66 -5.71 4.62 -10.21
N PRO A 67 -5.35 3.96 -11.34
CA PRO A 67 -4.19 4.33 -12.13
C PRO A 67 -4.25 5.81 -12.53
N LYS A 68 -3.12 6.51 -12.43
CA LYS A 68 -2.96 7.86 -12.98
C LYS A 68 -2.76 7.83 -14.48
#